data_AF-A0A2C6KEJ2-F1
#
_entry.id   AF-A0A2C6KEJ2-F1
#
_cell.length_a   1.000
_cell.length_b   1.000
_cell.length_c   1.000
_cell.angle_alpha   90.00
_cell.angle_beta   90.00
_cell.angle_gamma   90.00
#
_symmetry.space_group_name_H-M   'P 1'
#
loop_
_entity.id
_entity.type
_entity.pdbx_description
1 polymer ?
#
loop_
_entity_poly.entity_id
_entity_poly.type
_entity_poly.pdbx_seq_one_letter_code
_entity_poly.pdbx_strand_id
1 'polypeptide(L)'
;MNVMRPPIKAGSALLRVDPLFSRKNGKIYVDKLRNAYNASTQFTDISTGINKYYNIQVIQTDKTYHLFTRWGRLGADDKVTNDYRQHSYGSSLKEAV
;
A
#
# COMPACT_ATOMS: atom_id res chain seq x y z
N MET A 1 18.04 -7.51 -15.14
CA MET A 1 17.90 -6.38 -16.08
C MET A 1 17.20 -5.24 -15.36
N ASN A 2 17.85 -4.07 -15.23
CA ASN A 2 17.21 -2.86 -14.70
C ASN A 2 16.45 -2.18 -15.84
N VAL A 3 15.23 -2.64 -16.10
CA VAL A 3 14.35 -2.03 -17.11
C VAL A 3 13.56 -0.92 -16.43
N MET A 4 13.75 0.31 -16.90
CA MET A 4 12.99 1.47 -16.45
C MET A 4 11.54 1.34 -16.91
N ARG A 5 10.58 1.42 -15.99
CA ARG A 5 9.16 1.30 -16.34
C ARG A 5 8.66 2.55 -17.08
N PRO A 6 7.57 2.44 -17.86
CA PRO A 6 6.89 3.61 -18.40
C PRO A 6 6.45 4.57 -17.28
N PRO A 7 6.30 5.88 -17.56
CA PRO A 7 5.77 6.83 -16.59
C PRO A 7 4.39 6.38 -16.09
N ILE A 8 4.17 6.48 -14.79
CA ILE A 8 2.85 6.20 -14.20
C ILE A 8 1.93 7.38 -14.50
N LYS A 9 0.78 7.11 -15.12
CA LYS A 9 -0.23 8.15 -15.45
C LYS A 9 -0.69 8.88 -14.18
N ALA A 10 -0.80 10.21 -14.26
CA ALA A 10 -1.39 11.01 -13.19
C ALA A 10 -2.81 10.52 -12.86
N GLY A 11 -3.13 10.37 -11.57
CA GLY A 11 -4.40 9.81 -11.10
C GLY A 11 -4.53 8.30 -11.21
N SER A 12 -3.47 7.57 -11.61
CA SER A 12 -3.46 6.10 -11.59
C SER A 12 -3.68 5.57 -10.17
N ALA A 13 -4.38 4.44 -10.07
CA ALA A 13 -4.60 3.75 -8.79
C ALA A 13 -3.28 3.39 -8.09
N LEU A 14 -2.18 3.21 -8.85
CA LEU A 14 -0.84 2.98 -8.32
C LEU A 14 -0.33 4.13 -7.45
N LEU A 15 -0.76 5.36 -7.71
CA LEU A 15 -0.34 6.56 -6.95
C LEU A 15 -1.35 6.95 -5.88
N ARG A 16 -2.46 6.21 -5.76
CA ARG A 16 -3.54 6.51 -4.82
C ARG A 16 -3.19 5.96 -3.44
N VAL A 17 -3.06 6.87 -2.48
CA VAL A 17 -2.94 6.55 -1.05
C VAL A 17 -4.27 6.04 -0.52
N ASP A 18 -4.23 5.02 0.34
CA ASP A 18 -5.43 4.51 1.00
C ASP A 18 -6.10 5.60 1.86
N PRO A 19 -7.43 5.77 1.78
CA PRO A 19 -8.15 6.82 2.51
C PRO A 19 -8.08 6.66 4.04
N LEU A 20 -7.77 5.47 4.55
CA LEU A 20 -7.60 5.22 5.99
C LEU A 20 -6.22 5.65 6.52
N PHE A 21 -5.30 6.03 5.63
CA PHE A 21 -4.01 6.59 6.05
C PHE A 21 -4.23 7.94 6.75
N SER A 22 -3.74 8.03 7.99
CA SER A 22 -4.08 9.12 8.91
C SER A 22 -3.46 10.48 8.56
N ARG A 23 -2.36 10.52 7.80
CA ARG A 23 -1.61 11.76 7.55
C ARG A 23 -2.00 12.40 6.22
N LYS A 24 -2.20 13.73 6.27
CA LYS A 24 -2.44 14.54 5.07
C LYS A 24 -1.20 14.56 4.17
N ASN A 25 -1.43 14.78 2.87
CA ASN A 25 -0.39 14.95 1.85
C ASN A 25 0.56 13.75 1.64
N GLY A 26 0.17 12.56 2.08
CA GLY A 26 0.90 11.33 1.75
C GLY A 26 0.95 11.11 0.25
N LYS A 27 2.11 10.68 -0.25
CA LYS A 27 2.30 10.25 -1.65
C LYS A 27 2.87 8.85 -1.64
N ILE A 28 2.41 7.99 -2.54
CA ILE A 28 3.02 6.67 -2.73
C ILE A 28 4.48 6.87 -3.14
N TYR A 29 5.38 6.14 -2.48
CA TYR A 29 6.79 6.16 -2.81
C TYR A 29 7.00 5.51 -4.19
N VAL A 30 7.75 6.20 -5.04
CA VAL A 30 8.12 5.73 -6.38
C VAL A 30 9.64 5.79 -6.47
N ASP A 31 10.27 4.66 -6.81
CA ASP A 31 11.73 4.61 -6.95
C ASP A 31 12.22 5.23 -8.27
N LYS A 32 13.55 5.22 -8.45
CA LYS A 32 14.22 5.71 -9.66
C LYS A 32 13.86 4.92 -10.92
N LEU A 33 13.41 3.67 -10.78
CA LEU A 33 13.01 2.80 -11.88
C LEU A 33 11.51 2.91 -12.20
N ARG A 34 10.80 3.82 -11.52
CA ARG A 34 9.35 4.05 -11.62
C ARG A 34 8.51 2.87 -11.11
N ASN A 35 9.02 2.14 -10.13
CA ASN A 35 8.24 1.20 -9.35
C ASN A 35 7.48 1.96 -8.26
N ALA A 36 6.16 1.96 -8.32
CA ALA A 36 5.32 2.43 -7.22
C ALA A 36 5.23 1.35 -6.14
N TYR A 37 5.52 1.72 -4.91
CA TYR A 37 5.46 0.85 -3.74
C TYR A 37 4.03 0.80 -3.21
N ASN A 38 3.16 0.22 -4.04
CA ASN A 38 1.75 0.04 -3.78
C ASN A 38 1.34 -1.29 -4.39
N ALA A 39 1.04 -2.25 -3.53
CA ALA A 39 0.70 -3.60 -3.94
C ALA A 39 -0.59 -4.05 -3.24
N SER A 40 -1.45 -4.73 -4.00
CA SER A 40 -2.64 -5.40 -3.50
C SER A 40 -2.52 -6.88 -3.82
N THR A 41 -2.64 -7.70 -2.79
CA THR A 41 -2.62 -9.16 -2.91
C THR A 41 -3.95 -9.72 -2.45
N GLN A 42 -4.34 -10.84 -3.04
CA GLN A 42 -5.57 -11.54 -2.73
C GLN A 42 -5.25 -13.02 -2.49
N PHE A 43 -5.90 -13.60 -1.50
CA PHE A 43 -5.88 -15.02 -1.23
C PHE A 43 -7.32 -15.55 -1.20
N THR A 44 -7.62 -16.49 -2.09
CA THR A 44 -8.94 -17.13 -2.18
C THR A 44 -8.77 -18.63 -2.05
N ASP A 45 -9.49 -19.22 -1.11
CA ASP A 45 -9.62 -20.67 -0.94
C ASP A 45 -11.08 -21.06 -1.14
N ILE A 46 -11.31 -21.78 -2.25
CA ILE A 46 -12.65 -22.22 -2.67
C ILE A 46 -13.19 -23.37 -1.81
N SER A 47 -12.32 -24.13 -1.15
CA SER A 47 -12.73 -25.29 -0.35
C SER A 47 -13.34 -24.87 0.98
N THR A 48 -12.84 -23.77 1.55
CA THR A 48 -13.31 -23.21 2.83
C THR A 48 -14.17 -21.94 2.64
N GLY A 49 -14.24 -21.39 1.42
CA GLY A 49 -14.94 -20.14 1.13
C GLY A 49 -14.24 -18.90 1.71
N ILE A 50 -12.94 -19.01 2.02
CA ILE A 50 -12.13 -17.89 2.51
C ILE A 50 -11.72 -17.02 1.33
N ASN A 51 -11.92 -15.71 1.45
CA ASN A 51 -11.46 -14.72 0.47
C ASN A 51 -10.94 -13.51 1.22
N LYS A 52 -9.62 -13.31 1.19
CA LYS A 52 -8.91 -12.28 1.94
C LYS A 52 -8.12 -11.40 1.01
N TYR A 53 -7.98 -10.13 1.37
CA TYR A 53 -7.10 -9.18 0.68
C TYR A 53 -6.04 -8.65 1.65
N TYR A 54 -4.91 -8.25 1.09
CA TYR A 54 -3.84 -7.59 1.82
C TYR A 54 -3.22 -6.51 0.92
N ASN A 55 -3.41 -5.26 1.31
CA ASN A 55 -2.86 -4.07 0.67
C ASN A 55 -1.65 -3.58 1.45
N ILE A 56 -0.57 -3.27 0.73
CA ILE A 56 0.69 -2.77 1.28
C ILE A 56 1.09 -1.53 0.50
N GLN A 57 1.35 -0.44 1.22
CA GLN A 57 1.73 0.83 0.65
C GLN A 57 2.91 1.41 1.43
N VAL A 58 3.95 1.82 0.71
CA VAL A 58 4.98 2.72 1.26
C VAL A 58 4.58 4.14 0.88
N ILE A 59 4.28 4.93 1.89
CA ILE A 59 3.79 6.31 1.73
C ILE A 59 4.87 7.25 2.27
N GLN A 60 5.21 8.27 1.51
CA GLN A 60 6.10 9.34 1.93
C GLN A 60 5.28 10.59 2.29
N THR A 61 5.55 11.15 3.47
CA THR A 61 5.07 12.48 3.88
C THR A 61 6.29 13.34 4.22
N ASP A 62 6.49 14.46 3.54
CA ASP A 62 7.65 15.33 3.71
C ASP A 62 8.98 14.52 3.67
N LYS A 63 9.65 14.40 4.82
CA LYS A 63 10.90 13.65 5.00
C LYS A 63 10.72 12.28 5.67
N THR A 64 9.47 11.86 5.92
CA THR A 64 9.15 10.62 6.64
C THR A 64 8.56 9.57 5.72
N TYR A 65 9.00 8.32 5.88
CA TYR A 65 8.39 7.15 5.23
C TYR A 65 7.49 6.40 6.19
N HIS A 66 6.38 5.89 5.65
CA HIS A 66 5.37 5.13 6.36
C HIS A 66 5.10 3.83 5.64
N LEU A 67 5.06 2.74 6.39
CA LEU A 67 4.48 1.50 5.90
C LEU A 67 3.01 1.46 6.36
N PHE A 68 2.12 1.45 5.38
CA PHE A 68 0.69 1.28 5.59
C PHE A 68 0.28 -0.09 5.06
N THR A 69 -0.38 -0.85 5.92
CA THR A 69 -0.88 -2.18 5.61
C THR A 69 -2.34 -2.25 5.98
N ARG A 70 -3.14 -2.86 5.11
CA ARG A 70 -4.58 -3.03 5.34
C ARG A 70 -4.97 -4.41 4.86
N TRP A 71 -5.76 -5.11 5.65
CA TRP A 71 -6.18 -6.47 5.34
C TRP A 71 -7.60 -6.72 5.76
N GLY A 72 -8.17 -7.79 5.21
CA GLY A 72 -9.41 -8.33 5.72
C GLY A 72 -10.12 -9.22 4.73
N ARG A 73 -11.43 -9.41 4.96
CA ARG A 73 -12.26 -10.26 4.10
C ARG A 73 -12.82 -9.45 2.93
N LEU A 74 -12.68 -9.97 1.72
CA LEU A 74 -13.19 -9.28 0.54
C LEU A 74 -14.73 -9.20 0.60
N GLY A 75 -15.29 -7.99 0.47
CA GLY A 75 -16.73 -7.74 0.48
C GLY A 75 -17.36 -7.59 1.86
N ALA A 76 -16.59 -7.75 2.95
CA ALA A 76 -17.02 -7.35 4.28
C ALA A 76 -16.63 -5.88 4.53
N ASP A 77 -17.51 -5.11 5.17
CA ASP A 77 -17.27 -3.69 5.52
C ASP A 77 -17.19 -3.47 7.04
N ASP A 78 -17.00 -4.55 7.80
CA ASP A 78 -16.93 -4.49 9.25
C ASP A 78 -15.49 -4.34 9.79
N LYS A 79 -15.36 -3.68 10.94
CA LYS A 79 -14.09 -3.57 11.69
C LYS A 79 -13.68 -4.89 12.38
N VAL A 80 -14.51 -5.93 12.26
CA VAL A 80 -14.24 -7.24 12.86
C VAL A 80 -13.34 -8.05 11.93
N THR A 81 -13.56 -7.95 10.62
CA THR A 81 -12.77 -8.70 9.63
C THR A 81 -11.75 -7.85 8.89
N ASN A 82 -11.92 -6.52 8.86
CA ASN A 82 -10.98 -5.59 8.27
C ASN A 82 -10.20 -4.82 9.33
N ASP A 83 -8.89 -4.72 9.15
CA ASP A 83 -8.03 -3.91 9.99
C ASP A 83 -6.91 -3.27 9.16
N TYR A 84 -6.26 -2.28 9.74
CA TYR A 84 -5.13 -1.59 9.14
C TYR A 84 -4.07 -1.23 10.17
N ARG A 85 -2.83 -1.17 9.73
CA ARG A 85 -1.71 -0.74 10.55
C ARG A 85 -0.85 0.25 9.77
N GLN A 86 -0.46 1.30 10.49
CA GLN A 86 0.48 2.30 10.01
C GLN A 86 1.70 2.29 10.93
N HIS A 87 2.89 2.25 10.33
CA HIS A 87 4.15 2.44 11.04
C HIS A 87 4.98 3.52 10.35
N SER A 88 5.63 4.37 11.13
CA SER A 88 6.44 5.50 10.65
C SER A 88 7.91 5.25 10.96
N TYR A 89 8.79 5.37 9.96
CA TYR A 89 10.22 5.03 10.06
C TYR A 89 11.15 6.25 9.97
N GLY A 90 10.64 7.46 10.25
CA GLY A 90 11.40 8.69 10.07
C GLY A 90 11.92 8.80 8.62
N SER A 91 13.16 9.28 8.44
CA SER A 91 13.79 9.45 7.14
C SER A 91 14.38 8.17 6.54
N SER A 92 14.30 7.04 7.24
CA SER A 92 14.90 5.78 6.80
C SER A 92 13.97 5.04 5.84
N LEU A 93 14.23 5.16 4.52
CA LEU A 93 13.54 4.34 3.52
C LEU A 93 13.84 2.85 3.70
N LYS A 94 15.07 2.52 4.12
CA LYS A 94 15.52 1.12 4.27
C LYS A 94 14.75 0.37 5.35
N GLU A 95 14.26 1.06 6.38
CA GLU A 95 13.45 0.44 7.42
C GLU A 95 11.97 0.31 7.02
N ALA A 96 11.53 1.10 6.03
CA ALA A 96 10.16 1.11 5.54
C ALA A 96 9.90 0.14 4.36
N VAL A 97 10.95 -0.47 3.80
CA VAL A 97 10.92 -1.32 2.59
C VAL A 97 11.43 -2.73 2.90
#